data_AF-A0AB33RAE9-F1
#
_entry.id   AF-A0AB33RAE9-F1
#
_cell.length_a   1.000
_cell.length_b   1.000
_cell.length_c   1.000
_cell.angle_alpha   90.00
_cell.angle_beta   90.00
_cell.angle_gamma   90.00
#
_symmetry.space_group_name_H-M   'P 1'
#
loop_
_entity.id
_entity.type
_entity.pdbx_description
1 polymer ?
#
loop_
_entity_poly.entity_id
_entity_poly.type
_entity_poly.pdbx_seq_one_letter_code
_entity_poly.pdbx_strand_id
1 'polypeptide(L)'
;MTYQKIPKYLNHLRTQTMGLIFNHRTIITIRREQMQLLSREAELELLEKVGCYLEKRWQLELENKDDWDLIPRQDLLEKLDITGTTLKNWEKEGLKSYQSPFENSKKVYYRKSDIYNFLSVD
;
A
#
# COMPACT_ATOMS: atom_id res chain seq x y z
N MET A 1 -51.21 -48.15 4.44
CA MET A 1 -50.43 -46.90 4.46
C MET A 1 -50.14 -46.57 5.93
N THR A 2 -48.93 -46.84 6.42
CA THR A 2 -48.56 -46.61 7.83
C THR A 2 -48.16 -45.14 8.03
N TYR A 3 -48.96 -44.38 8.77
CA TYR A 3 -48.59 -43.05 9.24
C TYR A 3 -47.46 -43.17 10.26
N GLN A 4 -46.23 -42.87 9.84
CA GLN A 4 -45.09 -42.84 10.74
C GLN A 4 -45.14 -41.52 11.52
N LYS A 5 -45.68 -41.59 12.74
CA LYS A 5 -45.85 -40.46 13.65
C LYS A 5 -44.48 -39.86 13.95
N ILE A 6 -44.20 -38.66 13.41
CA ILE A 6 -42.92 -37.97 13.62
C ILE A 6 -42.71 -37.80 15.14
N PRO A 7 -41.62 -38.35 15.70
CA PRO A 7 -41.34 -38.22 17.12
C PRO A 7 -41.28 -36.76 17.57
N LYS A 8 -41.93 -36.45 18.71
CA LYS A 8 -42.06 -35.07 19.21
C LYS A 8 -40.72 -34.33 19.36
N TYR A 9 -39.63 -35.06 19.66
CA TYR A 9 -38.28 -34.49 19.76
C TYR A 9 -37.73 -33.98 18.42
N LEU A 10 -38.09 -34.58 17.28
CA LEU A 10 -37.66 -34.12 15.96
C LEU A 10 -38.36 -32.81 15.56
N ASN A 11 -39.61 -32.60 15.99
CA ASN A 11 -40.29 -31.32 15.77
C ASN A 11 -39.66 -30.19 16.57
N HIS A 12 -39.23 -30.47 17.81
CA HIS A 12 -38.54 -29.50 18.65
C HIS A 12 -37.15 -29.13 18.09
N LEU A 13 -36.40 -30.12 17.61
CA LEU A 13 -35.12 -29.87 16.92
C LEU A 13 -35.33 -29.11 15.62
N ARG A 14 -36.41 -29.37 14.87
CA ARG A 14 -36.75 -28.63 13.64
C ARG A 14 -37.14 -27.18 13.92
N THR A 15 -37.87 -26.88 14.99
CA THR A 15 -38.18 -25.49 15.35
C THR A 15 -36.95 -24.76 15.88
N GLN A 16 -36.08 -25.43 16.64
CA GLN A 16 -34.81 -24.84 17.07
C GLN A 16 -33.86 -24.56 15.89
N THR A 17 -33.69 -25.51 14.96
CA THR A 17 -32.83 -25.32 13.79
C THR A 17 -33.37 -24.25 12.84
N MET A 18 -34.69 -24.18 12.63
CA MET A 18 -35.31 -23.10 11.84
C MET A 18 -35.13 -21.73 12.52
N GLY A 19 -35.21 -21.65 13.86
CA GLY A 19 -34.91 -20.44 14.61
C GLY A 19 -33.46 -19.99 14.49
N LEU A 20 -32.50 -20.93 14.56
CA LEU A 20 -31.07 -20.67 14.34
C LEU A 20 -30.79 -20.20 12.91
N ILE A 21 -31.33 -20.88 11.90
CA ILE A 21 -31.14 -20.51 10.49
C ILE A 21 -31.74 -19.12 10.19
N PHE A 22 -32.92 -18.83 10.73
CA PHE A 22 -33.53 -17.52 10.59
C PHE A 22 -32.65 -16.44 11.22
N ASN A 23 -32.24 -16.63 12.47
CA ASN A 23 -31.41 -15.67 13.21
C ASN A 23 -30.03 -15.48 12.55
N HIS A 24 -29.38 -16.55 12.06
CA HIS A 24 -28.15 -16.44 11.28
C HIS A 24 -28.36 -15.66 9.97
N ARG A 25 -29.45 -15.91 9.23
CA ARG A 25 -29.78 -15.10 8.05
C ARG A 25 -30.02 -13.64 8.42
N THR A 26 -30.72 -13.34 9.51
CA THR A 26 -30.95 -11.96 9.94
C THR A 26 -29.65 -11.28 10.34
N ILE A 27 -28.78 -11.95 11.10
CA ILE A 27 -27.46 -11.43 11.51
C ILE A 27 -26.56 -11.19 10.30
N ILE A 28 -26.55 -12.09 9.31
CA ILE A 28 -25.77 -11.93 8.08
C ILE A 28 -26.30 -10.76 7.24
N THR A 29 -27.62 -10.61 7.12
CA THR A 29 -28.24 -9.49 6.39
C THR A 29 -27.98 -8.16 7.09
N ILE A 30 -28.18 -8.10 8.42
CA ILE A 30 -27.93 -6.89 9.21
C ILE A 30 -26.44 -6.52 9.18
N ARG A 31 -25.51 -7.48 9.29
CA ARG A 31 -24.07 -7.18 9.13
C ARG A 31 -23.72 -6.72 7.71
N ARG A 32 -24.38 -7.25 6.68
CA ARG A 32 -24.18 -6.82 5.29
C ARG A 32 -24.68 -5.38 5.07
N GLU A 33 -25.82 -5.02 5.64
CA GLU A 33 -26.36 -3.65 5.63
C GLU A 33 -25.48 -2.69 6.43
N GLN A 34 -24.87 -3.16 7.54
CA GLN A 34 -23.94 -2.37 8.36
C GLN A 34 -22.49 -2.34 7.83
N MET A 35 -22.18 -2.98 6.69
CA MET A 35 -20.84 -2.98 6.08
C MET A 35 -20.71 -2.07 4.85
N GLN A 36 -21.65 -1.15 4.62
CA GLN A 36 -21.43 -0.04 3.69
C GLN A 36 -20.86 1.14 4.48
N LEU A 37 -19.53 1.24 4.49
CA LEU A 37 -18.78 2.35 5.11
C LEU A 37 -19.13 3.71 4.45
N LEU A 38 -19.59 3.66 3.20
CA LEU A 38 -20.03 4.76 2.36
C LEU A 38 -21.28 4.34 1.56
N SER A 39 -22.03 5.30 1.02
CA SER A 39 -23.06 4.98 0.04
C SER A 39 -22.42 4.41 -1.24
N ARG A 40 -23.19 3.64 -2.00
CA ARG A 40 -22.74 3.08 -3.28
C ARG A 40 -22.21 4.15 -4.24
N GLU A 41 -22.86 5.31 -4.29
CA GLU A 41 -22.45 6.44 -5.12
C GLU A 41 -21.09 7.00 -4.69
N ALA A 42 -20.88 7.17 -3.38
CA ALA A 42 -19.62 7.65 -2.84
C ALA A 42 -18.47 6.63 -3.02
N GLU A 43 -18.78 5.33 -2.92
CA GLU A 43 -17.81 4.26 -3.22
C GLU A 43 -17.37 4.29 -4.68
N LEU A 44 -18.32 4.45 -5.61
CA LEU A 44 -18.02 4.55 -7.05
C LEU A 44 -17.19 5.79 -7.38
N GLU A 45 -17.55 6.95 -6.83
CA GLU A 45 -16.79 8.19 -7.04
C GLU A 45 -15.36 8.09 -6.48
N LEU A 46 -15.20 7.43 -5.32
CA LEU A 46 -13.87 7.18 -4.75
C LEU A 46 -13.05 6.26 -5.64
N LEU A 47 -13.63 5.16 -6.13
CA LEU A 47 -12.95 4.22 -7.02
C LEU A 47 -12.51 4.89 -8.33
N GLU A 48 -13.35 5.76 -8.88
CA GLU A 48 -12.99 6.56 -10.07
C GLU A 48 -11.79 7.46 -9.79
N LYS A 49 -11.80 8.21 -8.68
CA LYS A 49 -10.67 9.07 -8.29
C LYS A 49 -9.39 8.29 -8.06
N VAL A 50 -9.47 7.13 -7.40
CA VAL A 50 -8.31 6.24 -7.18
C VAL A 50 -7.78 5.75 -8.53
N GLY A 51 -8.66 5.31 -9.44
CA GLY A 51 -8.28 4.89 -10.79
C GLY A 51 -7.55 6.00 -11.55
N CYS A 52 -8.09 7.21 -11.59
CA CYS A 52 -7.46 8.36 -12.23
C CYS A 52 -6.09 8.71 -11.61
N TYR A 53 -5.98 8.64 -10.28
CA TYR A 53 -4.72 8.91 -9.58
C TYR A 53 -3.65 7.87 -9.94
N LEU A 54 -4.00 6.59 -9.96
CA LEU A 54 -3.08 5.50 -10.28
C LEU A 54 -2.62 5.58 -11.74
N GLU A 55 -3.53 5.87 -12.67
CA GLU A 55 -3.20 6.05 -14.10
C GLU A 55 -2.21 7.21 -14.29
N LYS A 56 -2.48 8.35 -13.64
CA LYS A 56 -1.57 9.51 -13.68
C LYS A 56 -0.20 9.18 -13.11
N ARG A 57 -0.14 8.44 -12.00
CA ARG A 57 1.12 8.00 -11.39
C ARG A 57 1.90 7.07 -12.32
N TRP A 58 1.23 6.11 -12.94
CA TRP A 58 1.83 5.19 -13.90
C TRP A 58 2.45 5.93 -15.10
N GLN A 59 1.74 6.92 -15.65
CA GLN A 59 2.25 7.75 -16.75
C GLN A 59 3.51 8.53 -16.33
N LEU A 60 3.53 9.09 -15.12
CA LEU A 60 4.71 9.76 -14.58
C LEU A 60 5.88 8.79 -14.39
N GLU A 61 5.65 7.56 -13.94
CA GLU A 61 6.68 6.53 -13.85
C GLU A 61 7.23 6.14 -15.24
N LEU A 62 6.38 6.11 -16.27
CA LEU A 62 6.79 5.83 -17.65
C LEU A 62 7.60 6.98 -18.29
N GLU A 63 7.23 8.23 -17.99
CA GLU A 63 7.94 9.43 -18.44
C GLU A 63 9.28 9.62 -17.70
N ASN A 64 9.32 9.20 -16.44
CA ASN A 64 10.52 9.24 -15.62
C ASN A 64 11.48 8.12 -16.03
N LYS A 65 12.29 8.39 -17.07
CA LYS A 65 13.32 7.47 -17.60
C LYS A 65 14.42 7.07 -16.60
N ASP A 66 14.45 7.68 -15.42
CA ASP A 66 15.36 7.31 -14.34
C ASP A 66 14.77 6.17 -13.52
N ASP A 67 14.83 4.97 -14.09
CA ASP A 67 14.61 3.70 -13.39
C ASP A 67 15.67 3.46 -12.29
N TRP A 68 16.75 4.25 -12.33
CA TRP A 68 17.83 4.23 -11.38
C TRP A 68 17.59 5.27 -10.29
N ASP A 69 17.60 4.82 -9.03
CA ASP A 69 17.55 5.69 -7.84
C ASP A 69 18.82 6.54 -7.64
N LEU A 70 19.57 6.84 -8.70
CA LEU A 70 20.82 7.57 -8.64
C LEU A 70 20.55 9.07 -8.80
N ILE A 71 21.17 9.86 -7.92
CA ILE A 71 21.20 11.32 -7.98
C ILE A 71 22.66 11.78 -8.15
N PRO A 72 22.96 12.66 -9.12
CA PRO A 72 24.27 13.30 -9.23
C PRO A 72 24.60 14.16 -8.00
N ARG A 73 25.89 14.29 -7.67
CA ARG A 73 26.32 15.12 -6.53
C ARG A 73 25.76 16.55 -6.54
N GLN A 74 25.77 17.23 -7.69
CA GLN A 74 25.31 18.62 -7.78
C GLN A 74 23.82 18.73 -7.42
N ASP A 75 23.00 17.90 -8.05
CA ASP A 75 21.56 17.83 -7.80
C ASP A 75 21.24 17.48 -6.34
N LEU A 76 22.04 16.63 -5.69
CA LEU A 76 21.86 16.32 -4.27
C LEU A 76 22.11 17.54 -3.37
N LEU A 77 23.17 18.30 -3.65
CA LEU A 77 23.52 19.50 -2.90
C LEU A 77 22.43 20.57 -3.03
N GLU A 78 21.93 20.78 -4.25
CA GLU A 78 20.82 21.71 -4.51
C GLU A 78 19.53 21.26 -3.84
N LYS A 79 19.20 19.96 -3.92
CA LYS A 79 17.93 19.42 -3.41
C LYS A 79 17.84 19.43 -1.88
N LEU A 80 18.97 19.21 -1.19
CA LEU A 80 19.02 19.20 0.27
C LEU A 80 19.49 20.53 0.87
N ASP A 81 19.83 21.51 0.03
CA ASP A 81 20.41 22.80 0.43
C ASP A 81 21.60 22.65 1.40
N ILE A 82 22.53 21.75 1.04
CA ILE A 82 23.73 21.47 1.85
C ILE A 82 25.00 21.84 1.10
N THR A 83 26.05 22.15 1.86
CA THR A 83 27.37 22.44 1.29
C THR A 83 28.11 21.16 0.92
N GLY A 84 29.04 21.28 -0.04
CA GLY A 84 29.92 20.17 -0.41
C GLY A 84 30.76 19.64 0.76
N THR A 85 31.06 20.47 1.76
CA THR A 85 31.76 20.08 2.99
C THR A 85 30.89 19.17 3.87
N THR A 86 29.60 19.48 3.99
CA THR A 86 28.64 18.67 4.73
C THR A 86 28.52 17.27 4.12
N LEU A 87 28.36 17.20 2.80
CA LEU A 87 28.28 15.92 2.09
C LEU A 87 29.59 15.11 2.19
N LYS A 88 30.76 15.76 2.19
CA LYS A 88 32.04 15.09 2.45
C LYS A 88 32.13 14.51 3.86
N ASN A 89 31.52 15.17 4.84
CA ASN A 89 31.47 14.61 6.19
C ASN A 89 30.58 13.37 6.22
N TRP A 90 29.42 13.40 5.54
CA TRP A 90 28.54 12.22 5.45
C TRP A 90 29.24 11.02 4.79
N GLU A 91 30.02 11.25 3.72
CA GLU A 91 30.83 10.20 3.09
C GLU A 91 31.82 9.55 4.08
N LYS A 92 32.41 10.35 4.99
CA LYS A 92 33.32 9.84 6.02
C LYS A 92 32.60 9.06 7.12
N GLU A 93 31.39 9.49 7.47
CA GLU A 93 30.51 8.81 8.44
C GLU A 93 29.86 7.54 7.86
N GLY A 94 30.09 7.22 6.58
CA GLY A 94 29.71 5.95 5.98
C GLY A 94 28.67 6.02 4.86
N LEU A 95 28.31 7.22 4.40
CA LEU A 95 27.44 7.36 3.23
C LEU A 95 28.13 6.82 1.96
N LYS A 96 27.47 5.89 1.28
CA LYS A 96 28.01 5.25 0.06
C LYS A 96 27.92 6.19 -1.14
N SER A 97 29.07 6.45 -1.74
CA SER A 97 29.20 7.15 -3.02
C SER A 97 29.45 6.17 -4.16
N TYR A 98 28.80 6.36 -5.30
CA TYR A 98 28.94 5.55 -6.50
C TYR A 98 29.67 6.33 -7.59
N GLN A 99 30.63 5.69 -8.25
CA GLN A 99 31.38 6.26 -9.37
C GLN A 99 31.49 5.24 -10.50
N SER A 100 31.71 5.74 -11.73
CA SER A 100 31.94 4.87 -12.88
C SER A 100 33.21 4.03 -12.69
N PRO A 101 33.18 2.71 -12.91
CA PRO A 101 34.36 1.86 -12.79
C PRO A 101 35.34 2.00 -13.96
N PHE A 102 34.93 2.58 -15.10
CA PHE A 102 35.69 2.52 -16.36
C PHE A 102 36.22 3.86 -16.87
N GLU A 103 35.92 4.96 -16.19
CA GLU A 103 36.51 6.25 -16.54
C GLU A 103 37.08 6.92 -15.30
N ASN A 104 38.13 7.72 -15.47
CA ASN A 104 38.56 8.79 -14.54
C ASN A 104 37.47 9.89 -14.37
N SER A 105 36.20 9.53 -14.55
CA SER A 105 35.05 10.37 -14.38
C SER A 105 34.97 10.77 -12.92
N LYS A 106 35.15 12.07 -12.70
CA LYS A 106 34.95 12.70 -11.40
C LYS A 106 33.46 12.79 -11.01
N LYS A 107 32.55 12.22 -11.82
CA LYS A 107 31.11 12.25 -11.54
C LYS A 107 30.78 11.20 -10.47
N VAL A 108 30.29 11.72 -9.36
CA VAL A 108 29.84 10.94 -8.21
C VAL A 108 28.31 10.96 -8.16
N TYR A 109 27.74 9.80 -7.88
CA TYR A 109 26.32 9.57 -7.74
C TYR A 109 26.01 9.01 -6.35
N TYR A 110 24.79 9.22 -5.89
CA TYR A 110 24.28 8.69 -4.63
C TYR A 110 22.94 8.01 -4.88
N ARG A 111 22.67 6.94 -4.15
CA ARG A 111 21.36 6.30 -4.20
C ARG A 111 20.40 7.03 -3.26
N LYS A 112 19.21 7.39 -3.74
CA LYS A 112 18.16 8.06 -2.94
C LYS A 112 17.85 7.28 -1.67
N SER A 113 17.69 5.95 -1.76
CA SER A 113 17.44 5.08 -0.61
C SER A 113 18.52 5.18 0.46
N ASP A 114 19.79 5.26 0.06
CA ASP A 114 20.92 5.28 0.98
C ASP A 114 21.01 6.62 1.70
N ILE A 115 20.67 7.72 1.01
CA ILE A 115 20.52 9.04 1.61
C ILE A 115 19.40 9.03 2.66
N TYR A 116 18.22 8.51 2.32
CA TYR A 116 17.11 8.44 3.27
C TYR A 116 17.46 7.58 4.49
N ASN A 117 18.08 6.42 4.28
CA ASN A 117 18.50 5.54 5.37
C ASN A 117 19.60 6.19 6.24
N PHE A 118 20.52 6.94 5.63
CA PHE A 118 21.55 7.67 6.37
C PHE A 118 20.98 8.82 7.22
N LEU A 119 19.97 9.51 6.69
CA LEU A 119 19.28 10.61 7.39
C LEU A 119 18.24 10.12 8.41
N SER A 120 17.77 8.89 8.27
CA SER A 120 16.85 8.27 9.20
C SER A 120 17.66 7.73 10.38
N VAL A 121 17.64 8.49 11.48
CA VAL A 121 18.23 8.09 12.76
C VAL A 121 17.27 7.12 13.43
N ASP A 122 17.76 5.95 13.88
CA ASP A 122 17.04 5.05 14.80
C ASP A 122 16.87 5.70 16.18
#